data_AF-A0A8B8MY74-F1
#
_entry.id   AF-A0A8B8MY74-F1
#
_cell.length_a   1.000
_cell.length_b   1.000
_cell.length_c   1.000
_cell.angle_alpha   90.00
_cell.angle_beta   90.00
_cell.angle_gamma   90.00
#
_symmetry.space_group_name_H-M   'P 1'
#
loop_
_entity.id
_entity.type
_entity.pdbx_description
1 polymer ?
#
loop_
_entity_poly.entity_id
_entity_poly.type
_entity_poly.pdbx_seq_one_letter_code
_entity_poly.pdbx_strand_id
1 'polypeptide(L)'
;MSSSRGLAFKIRRPVIFNIFKHSIRAKSPLRSPSSEHGTGEGIEEVYGYLLGFQRGRTVEICDSFELLYNPITHKYDFAFLDKQQKLYKKMYPNFHVLGWYSTGSDAEESDMPTRRTPLVGLDL
;
A
#
# COMPACT_ATOMS: atom_id res chain seq x y z
N MET A 1 -27.16 19.74 15.07
CA MET A 1 -25.78 19.78 15.60
C MET A 1 -25.11 18.46 15.25
N SER A 2 -24.35 18.40 14.14
CA SER A 2 -23.68 17.18 13.72
C SER A 2 -22.42 16.99 14.57
N SER A 3 -22.42 16.00 15.46
CA SER A 3 -21.26 15.71 16.31
C SER A 3 -20.25 14.94 15.46
N SER A 4 -19.30 15.64 14.83
CA SER A 4 -18.20 15.05 14.08
C SER A 4 -17.21 14.39 15.04
N ARG A 5 -17.52 13.18 15.50
CA ARG A 5 -16.61 12.38 16.31
C ARG A 5 -15.53 11.79 15.40
N GLY A 6 -14.29 12.30 15.51
CA GLY A 6 -13.16 11.87 14.69
C GLY A 6 -12.86 10.36 14.77
N LEU A 7 -12.35 9.82 13.66
CA LEU A 7 -11.84 8.46 13.55
C LEU A 7 -10.37 8.43 14.00
N ALA A 8 -10.01 7.52 14.89
CA ALA A 8 -8.63 7.39 15.39
C ALA A 8 -7.89 6.31 14.61
N PHE A 9 -6.66 6.60 14.17
CA PHE A 9 -5.79 5.64 13.51
C PHE A 9 -4.62 5.26 14.41
N LYS A 10 -4.30 3.96 14.46
CA LYS A 10 -3.13 3.42 15.14
C LYS A 10 -2.33 2.61 14.14
N ILE A 11 -1.08 2.96 13.94
CA ILE A 11 -0.17 2.22 13.06
C ILE A 11 0.84 1.49 13.93
N ARG A 12 0.94 0.17 13.80
CA ARG A 12 1.96 -0.60 14.51
C ARG A 12 3.35 -0.30 13.93
N ARG A 13 4.35 -0.17 14.79
CA ARG A 13 5.75 0.12 14.39
C ARG A 13 6.27 -0.75 13.22
N PRO A 14 6.03 -2.08 13.17
CA PRO A 14 6.50 -2.90 12.06
C PRO A 14 6.01 -2.44 10.69
N VAL A 15 4.79 -1.87 10.61
CA VAL A 15 4.21 -1.35 9.37
C VAL A 15 5.02 -0.17 8.84
N ILE A 16 5.33 0.79 9.72
CA ILE A 16 6.12 1.98 9.37
C ILE A 16 7.50 1.55 8.85
N PHE A 17 8.16 0.63 9.55
CA PHE A 17 9.45 0.11 9.11
C PHE A 17 9.36 -0.60 7.76
N ASN A 18 8.28 -1.33 7.50
CA ASN A 18 8.09 -2.05 6.24
C ASN A 18 7.94 -1.07 5.07
N ILE A 19 7.08 -0.06 5.22
CA ILE A 19 6.86 1.01 4.23
C ILE A 19 8.16 1.79 3.99
N PHE A 20 8.88 2.14 5.05
CA PHE A 20 10.16 2.84 4.94
C PHE A 20 11.19 2.03 4.16
N LYS A 21 11.31 0.72 4.43
CA LYS A 21 12.20 -0.16 3.66
C LYS A 21 11.84 -0.19 2.18
N HIS A 22 10.56 -0.20 1.84
CA HIS A 22 10.12 -0.13 0.45
C HIS A 22 10.55 1.18 -0.22
N SER A 23 10.38 2.32 0.46
CA SER A 23 10.82 3.63 -0.04
C SER A 23 12.33 3.69 -0.29
N ILE A 24 13.14 3.16 0.63
CA ILE A 24 14.60 3.11 0.46
C ILE A 24 15.01 2.19 -0.70
N ARG A 25 14.32 1.07 -0.90
CA ARG A 25 14.59 0.18 -2.04
C ARG A 25 14.21 0.83 -3.37
N ALA A 26 13.05 1.48 -3.43
CA ALA A 26 12.57 2.24 -4.59
C ALA A 26 13.53 3.34 -5.04
N LYS A 27 14.15 4.03 -4.06
CA LYS A 27 15.11 5.12 -4.30
C LYS A 27 16.56 4.65 -4.46
N SER A 28 16.82 3.34 -4.37
CA SER A 28 18.19 2.83 -4.43
C SER A 28 18.72 2.86 -5.87
N PRO A 29 19.84 3.55 -6.16
CA PRO A 29 20.39 3.70 -7.52
C PRO A 29 20.85 2.39 -8.17
N LEU A 30 20.89 1.28 -7.40
CA LEU A 30 21.38 -0.02 -7.87
C LEU A 30 20.42 -0.69 -8.87
N ARG A 31 19.24 -0.12 -9.09
CA ARG A 31 18.29 -0.48 -10.15
C ARG A 31 17.99 0.77 -10.95
N SER A 32 18.75 1.09 -11.99
CA SER A 32 18.28 1.00 -13.38
C SER A 32 19.39 1.47 -14.33
N PRO A 33 19.45 0.90 -15.55
CA PRO A 33 18.94 1.67 -16.66
C PRO A 33 18.09 0.81 -17.60
N SER A 34 16.79 1.05 -17.61
CA SER A 34 15.99 0.78 -18.80
C SER A 34 14.80 1.73 -18.84
N SER A 35 15.07 2.98 -19.21
CA SER A 35 14.07 3.84 -19.85
C SER A 35 14.79 4.80 -20.78
N GLU A 36 15.10 4.30 -21.98
CA GLU A 36 15.21 5.15 -23.16
C GLU A 36 13.79 5.52 -23.58
N HIS A 37 13.19 6.50 -22.90
CA HIS A 37 12.26 7.48 -23.47
C HIS A 37 11.78 8.43 -22.37
N GLY A 38 12.22 9.68 -22.44
CA GLY A 38 11.43 10.86 -22.09
C GLY A 38 11.07 11.10 -20.62
N THR A 39 11.79 12.06 -20.01
CA THR A 39 11.31 13.00 -18.98
C THR A 39 10.65 12.43 -17.72
N GLY A 40 11.47 12.19 -16.70
CA GLY A 40 11.03 11.95 -15.31
C GLY A 40 12.06 11.10 -14.59
N GLU A 41 12.73 11.69 -13.60
CA GLU A 41 13.70 11.04 -12.72
C GLU A 41 13.07 9.78 -12.11
N GLY A 42 13.45 8.60 -12.59
CA GLY A 42 12.75 7.34 -12.36
C GLY A 42 12.84 6.85 -10.92
N ILE A 43 11.89 7.29 -10.09
CA ILE A 43 11.61 6.71 -8.78
C ILE A 43 10.66 5.52 -9.03
N GLU A 44 11.11 4.29 -8.77
CA GLU A 44 10.27 3.08 -8.88
C GLU A 44 9.17 3.16 -7.81
N GLU A 45 7.97 3.63 -8.16
CA GLU A 45 6.88 3.78 -7.20
C GLU A 45 6.41 2.42 -6.68
N VAL A 46 6.41 2.26 -5.36
CA VAL A 46 5.94 1.03 -4.70
C VAL A 46 4.55 1.26 -4.15
N TYR A 47 3.62 0.39 -4.53
CA TYR A 47 2.27 0.34 -3.98
C TYR A 47 2.15 -0.84 -3.04
N GLY A 48 1.39 -0.67 -1.97
CA GLY A 48 1.10 -1.76 -1.05
C GLY A 48 -0.23 -1.62 -0.33
N TYR A 49 -0.69 -2.71 0.25
CA TYR A 49 -1.93 -2.76 1.03
C TYR A 49 -1.65 -2.75 2.52
N LEU A 50 -2.58 -2.13 3.25
CA LEU A 50 -2.60 -2.05 4.70
C LEU A 50 -3.62 -3.05 5.24
N LEU A 51 -3.18 -3.89 6.18
CA LEU A 51 -4.01 -4.88 6.85
C LEU A 51 -4.21 -4.51 8.32
N GLY A 52 -5.41 -4.74 8.81
CA GLY A 52 -5.71 -4.54 10.22
C GLY A 52 -7.18 -4.68 10.52
N PHE A 53 -7.66 -4.03 11.56
CA PHE A 53 -9.05 -4.14 11.97
C PHE A 53 -9.56 -2.83 12.55
N GLN A 54 -10.87 -2.67 12.59
CA GLN A 54 -11.53 -1.54 13.24
C GLN A 54 -12.23 -2.02 14.52
N ARG A 55 -11.95 -1.35 15.65
CA ARG A 55 -12.68 -1.52 16.91
C ARG A 55 -13.36 -0.20 17.26
N GLY A 56 -14.67 -0.16 17.06
CA GLY A 56 -15.46 1.05 17.25
C GLY A 56 -14.98 2.17 16.33
N ARG A 57 -14.43 3.23 16.91
CA ARG A 57 -13.90 4.40 16.17
C ARG A 57 -12.37 4.40 16.05
N THR A 58 -11.72 3.27 16.34
CA THR A 58 -10.27 3.11 16.19
C THR A 58 -9.96 2.11 15.08
N VAL A 59 -9.23 2.55 14.07
CA VAL A 59 -8.66 1.70 13.03
C VAL A 59 -7.21 1.38 13.42
N GLU A 60 -6.89 0.10 13.57
CA GLU A 60 -5.54 -0.34 13.90
C GLU A 60 -4.92 -1.05 12.71
N ILE A 61 -3.94 -0.40 12.09
CA ILE A 61 -3.13 -0.92 10.99
C ILE A 61 -2.03 -1.78 11.59
N CYS A 62 -2.17 -3.07 11.36
CA CYS A 62 -1.37 -4.10 12.02
C CYS A 62 -0.23 -4.60 11.15
N ASP A 63 -0.46 -4.72 9.85
CA ASP A 63 0.51 -5.24 8.90
C ASP A 63 0.39 -4.52 7.55
N SER A 64 1.39 -4.70 6.70
CA SER A 64 1.40 -4.18 5.33
C SER A 64 2.13 -5.14 4.42
N PHE A 65 1.73 -5.19 3.15
CA PHE A 65 2.47 -5.95 2.14
C PHE A 65 2.47 -5.18 0.82
N GLU A 66 3.50 -5.44 0.03
CA GLU A 66 3.74 -4.78 -1.25
C GLU A 66 2.99 -5.49 -2.39
N LEU A 67 2.56 -4.72 -3.37
CA LEU A 67 2.09 -5.22 -4.65
C LEU A 67 3.25 -5.45 -5.59
N LEU A 68 3.27 -6.63 -6.21
CA LEU A 68 4.26 -6.92 -7.23
C LEU A 68 3.87 -6.24 -8.54
N TYR A 69 4.72 -5.32 -8.98
CA TYR A 69 4.64 -4.73 -10.31
C TYR A 69 5.34 -5.63 -11.33
N ASN A 70 4.65 -5.96 -12.42
CA ASN A 70 5.25 -6.69 -13.53
C ASN A 70 5.73 -5.69 -14.61
N PRO A 71 7.04 -5.52 -14.80
CA PRO A 71 7.59 -4.54 -15.74
C PRO A 71 7.37 -4.92 -17.21
N ILE A 72 7.06 -6.18 -17.51
CA ILE A 72 6.82 -6.65 -18.88
C ILE A 72 5.39 -6.36 -19.32
N THR A 73 4.43 -6.54 -18.41
CA THR A 73 3.00 -6.34 -18.71
C THR A 73 2.48 -4.97 -18.26
N HIS A 74 3.32 -4.19 -17.59
CA HIS A 74 2.99 -2.90 -16.95
C HIS A 74 1.75 -2.99 -16.06
N LYS A 75 1.60 -4.11 -15.34
CA LYS A 75 0.41 -4.41 -14.51
C LYS A 75 0.81 -4.95 -13.15
N TYR A 76 -0.01 -4.65 -12.15
CA TYR A 76 0.10 -5.23 -10.82
C TYR A 76 -0.45 -6.66 -10.79
N ASP A 77 0.23 -7.54 -10.06
CA ASP A 77 -0.18 -8.93 -9.88
C ASP A 77 -1.32 -9.06 -8.85
N PHE A 78 -2.56 -8.91 -9.32
CA PHE A 78 -3.75 -9.11 -8.51
C PHE A 78 -3.99 -10.57 -8.10
N ALA A 79 -3.38 -11.56 -8.78
CA ALA A 79 -3.49 -12.96 -8.39
C ALA A 79 -2.61 -13.25 -7.17
N PHE A 80 -1.42 -12.66 -7.12
CA PHE A 80 -0.57 -12.65 -5.94
C PHE A 80 -1.28 -11.99 -4.75
N LEU A 81 -1.91 -10.83 -4.98
CA LEU A 81 -2.71 -10.14 -3.96
C LEU A 81 -3.79 -11.05 -3.36
N ASP A 82 -4.60 -11.71 -4.20
CA ASP A 82 -5.67 -12.60 -3.74
C ASP A 82 -5.11 -13.78 -2.94
N LYS A 83 -3.98 -14.36 -3.37
CA LYS A 83 -3.28 -15.42 -2.64
C LYS A 83 -2.80 -14.94 -1.27
N GLN A 84 -2.18 -13.76 -1.19
CA GLN A 84 -1.72 -13.18 0.07
C GLN A 84 -2.89 -12.90 1.00
N GLN A 85 -3.95 -12.27 0.50
CA GLN A 85 -5.14 -11.98 1.27
C GLN A 85 -5.77 -13.25 1.85
N LYS A 86 -5.83 -14.34 1.08
CA LYS A 86 -6.32 -15.65 1.56
C LYS A 86 -5.45 -16.23 2.68
N LEU A 87 -4.12 -16.13 2.57
CA LEU A 87 -3.18 -16.57 3.61
C LEU A 87 -3.35 -15.75 4.89
N TYR A 88 -3.39 -14.42 4.77
CA TYR A 88 -3.60 -13.54 5.91
C TYR A 88 -4.95 -13.76 6.58
N LYS A 89 -6.03 -13.98 5.81
CA LYS A 89 -7.34 -14.31 6.37
C LYS A 89 -7.34 -15.63 7.14
N LYS A 90 -6.51 -16.61 6.73
CA LYS A 90 -6.36 -17.88 7.45
C LYS A 90 -5.61 -17.71 8.78
N MET A 91 -4.58 -16.87 8.81
CA MET A 91 -3.78 -16.63 10.03
C MET A 91 -4.43 -15.61 10.98
N TYR A 92 -5.13 -14.63 10.42
CA TYR A 92 -5.76 -13.52 11.14
C TYR A 92 -7.19 -13.29 10.61
N PRO A 93 -8.17 -14.09 11.06
CA PRO A 93 -9.55 -14.05 10.53
C PRO A 93 -10.26 -12.70 10.74
N ASN A 94 -9.83 -11.94 11.75
CA ASN A 94 -10.39 -10.63 12.10
C ASN A 94 -9.75 -9.47 11.32
N PHE A 95 -8.75 -9.74 10.49
CA PHE A 95 -8.05 -8.70 9.74
C PHE A 95 -8.69 -8.52 8.37
N HIS A 96 -8.79 -7.27 7.96
CA HIS A 96 -9.32 -6.83 6.68
C HIS A 96 -8.29 -5.92 6.02
N VAL A 97 -8.38 -5.82 4.70
CA VAL A 97 -7.69 -4.77 3.95
C VAL A 97 -8.35 -3.44 4.33
N LEU A 98 -7.58 -2.57 4.97
CA LEU A 98 -8.03 -1.28 5.48
C LEU A 98 -7.84 -0.15 4.46
N GLY A 99 -6.88 -0.30 3.56
CA GLY A 99 -6.49 0.71 2.57
C GLY A 99 -5.19 0.33 1.87
N TRP A 100 -4.58 1.31 1.20
CA TRP A 100 -3.32 1.16 0.48
C TRP A 100 -2.38 2.36 0.76
N TYR A 101 -1.10 2.19 0.45
CA TYR A 101 -0.08 3.24 0.50
C TYR A 101 0.73 3.24 -0.79
N SER A 102 1.26 4.39 -1.17
CA SER A 102 2.28 4.55 -2.21
C SER A 102 3.54 5.15 -1.59
N THR A 103 4.70 4.87 -2.16
CA THR A 103 5.97 5.55 -1.83
C THR A 103 6.40 6.57 -2.89
N GLY A 104 5.51 6.88 -3.85
CA GLY A 104 5.67 7.88 -4.90
C GLY A 104 5.52 9.32 -4.39
N SER A 105 5.76 10.29 -5.27
CA SER A 105 5.84 11.72 -4.90
C SER A 105 4.47 12.38 -4.73
N ASP A 106 3.46 11.87 -5.44
CA ASP A 106 2.07 12.29 -5.37
C ASP A 106 1.22 11.05 -5.68
N ALA A 107 0.58 10.44 -4.67
CA ALA A 107 -0.31 9.32 -4.95
C ALA A 107 -1.65 9.88 -5.43
N GLU A 108 -1.92 9.82 -6.73
CA GLU A 108 -3.25 10.17 -7.22
C GLU A 108 -4.21 9.00 -7.00
N GLU A 109 -5.50 9.30 -6.82
CA GLU A 109 -6.57 8.29 -6.82
C GLU A 109 -6.59 7.50 -8.16
N SER A 110 -6.08 8.12 -9.23
CA SER A 110 -5.75 7.56 -10.55
C SER A 110 -4.82 6.35 -10.48
N ASP A 111 -3.85 6.40 -9.56
CA ASP A 111 -2.74 5.45 -9.47
C ASP A 111 -3.12 4.19 -8.70
N MET A 112 -4.32 4.19 -8.11
CA MET A 112 -4.85 3.04 -7.41
C MET A 112 -4.81 1.79 -8.32
N PRO A 113 -4.08 0.73 -7.93
CA PRO A 113 -4.18 -0.57 -8.55
C PRO A 113 -5.59 -1.10 -8.29
N THR A 114 -6.51 -0.82 -9.20
CA THR A 114 -7.94 -0.92 -8.91
C THR A 114 -8.37 -2.37 -8.74
N ARG A 115 -8.90 -2.68 -7.55
CA ARG A 115 -10.07 -3.56 -7.41
C ARG A 115 -10.87 -3.19 -6.15
N ARG A 116 -11.59 -2.05 -6.21
CA ARG A 116 -12.58 -1.53 -5.23
C ARG A 116 -12.30 -1.88 -3.75
N THR A 117 -11.67 -0.98 -3.03
CA THR A 117 -11.68 -0.97 -1.55
C THR A 117 -12.11 0.42 -1.06
N PRO A 118 -13.07 0.57 -0.12
CA PRO A 118 -13.76 1.85 0.09
C PRO A 118 -13.09 2.82 1.09
N LEU A 119 -11.83 2.61 1.50
CA LEU A 119 -11.28 3.37 2.64
C LEU A 119 -9.83 3.83 2.39
N VAL A 120 -9.72 5.17 2.32
CA VAL A 120 -8.60 6.08 2.63
C VAL A 120 -7.20 5.60 2.18
N GLY A 121 -6.70 6.20 1.09
CA GLY A 121 -5.27 6.22 0.79
C GLY A 121 -4.52 7.03 1.85
N LEU A 122 -3.42 6.46 2.36
CA LEU A 122 -2.49 7.15 3.26
C LEU A 122 -1.23 7.47 2.47
N ASP A 123 -1.01 8.75 2.20
CA ASP A 123 0.25 9.25 1.66
C ASP A 123 1.24 9.44 2.82
N LEU A 124 2.39 8.76 2.74
CA LEU A 124 3.45 8.78 3.75
C LEU A 124 4.80 9.18 3.14
#